data_AF-A0A535GZE7-F1
#
_entry.id   AF-A0A535GZE7-F1
#
_cell.length_a   1.000
_cell.length_b   1.000
_cell.length_c   1.000
_cell.angle_alpha   90.00
_cell.angle_beta   90.00
_cell.angle_gamma   90.00
#
_symmetry.space_group_name_H-M   'P 1'
#
loop_
_entity.id
_entity.type
_entity.pdbx_description
1 polymer ?
#
loop_
_entity_poly.entity_id
_entity_poly.type
_entity_poly.pdbx_seq_one_letter_code
_entity_poly.pdbx_strand_id
1 'polypeptide(L)'
;LVTVLIGVNDLVQGRTSDAYRRSLRTIYDEVAGARAVAVSIPTWSYVPAAADFGGAELVERMTGVFNGMAREEAAARGFAWVDLGPVSTSRIGSEGWIASDQLHPGDAQYAAWAEVIWPAIRDAV
;
A
#
# COMPACT_ATOMS: atom_id res chain seq x y z
N LEU A 1 17.28 7.82 1.70
CA LEU A 1 15.81 7.81 1.59
C LEU A 1 15.39 6.38 1.32
N VAL A 2 14.40 5.88 2.04
CA VAL A 2 13.77 4.58 1.81
C VAL A 2 12.25 4.78 1.72
N THR A 3 11.61 4.21 0.73
CA THR A 3 10.14 4.15 0.65
C THR A 3 9.70 2.70 0.78
N VAL A 4 8.75 2.41 1.64
CA VAL A 4 8.27 1.04 1.87
C VAL A 4 6.77 0.96 1.60
N LEU A 5 6.40 0.19 0.58
CA LEU A 5 5.04 -0.24 0.27
C LEU A 5 5.09 -1.77 0.18
N ILE A 6 4.45 -2.47 1.10
CA ILE A 6 4.49 -3.94 1.14
C ILE A 6 3.20 -4.51 1.75
N GLY A 7 2.80 -5.71 1.31
CA GLY A 7 1.76 -6.51 1.97
C GLY A 7 0.68 -7.10 1.06
N VAL A 8 0.56 -6.68 -0.22
CA VAL A 8 -0.39 -7.32 -1.15
C VAL A 8 -0.11 -8.82 -1.31
N ASN A 9 1.18 -9.20 -1.42
CA ASN A 9 1.56 -10.61 -1.55
C ASN A 9 1.26 -11.43 -0.29
N ASP A 10 1.37 -10.85 0.90
CA ASP A 10 0.94 -11.49 2.15
C ASP A 10 -0.57 -11.74 2.13
N LEU A 11 -1.36 -10.78 1.64
CA LEU A 11 -2.81 -10.89 1.54
C LEU A 11 -3.21 -12.00 0.55
N VAL A 12 -2.70 -12.00 -0.68
CA VAL A 12 -3.04 -13.03 -1.68
C VAL A 12 -2.56 -14.43 -1.29
N GLN A 13 -1.52 -14.53 -0.46
CA GLN A 13 -1.06 -15.81 0.12
C GLN A 13 -1.81 -16.22 1.39
N GLY A 14 -2.79 -15.42 1.85
CA GLY A 14 -3.57 -15.72 3.05
C GLY A 14 -2.73 -15.68 4.33
N ARG A 15 -1.64 -14.91 4.37
CA ARG A 15 -0.83 -14.77 5.59
C ARG A 15 -1.61 -14.03 6.66
N THR A 16 -1.43 -14.46 7.91
CA THR A 16 -2.10 -13.82 9.05
C THR A 16 -1.56 -12.41 9.27
N SER A 17 -2.40 -11.53 9.84
CA SER A 17 -2.02 -10.17 10.19
C SER A 17 -0.83 -10.12 11.17
N ASP A 18 -0.74 -11.07 12.10
CA ASP A 18 0.42 -11.20 12.99
C ASP A 18 1.70 -11.56 12.24
N ALA A 19 1.63 -12.45 11.24
CA ALA A 19 2.79 -12.82 10.44
C ALA A 19 3.25 -11.65 9.56
N TYR A 20 2.31 -10.90 8.98
CA TYR A 20 2.57 -9.66 8.28
C TYR A 20 3.26 -8.63 9.20
N ARG A 21 2.69 -8.35 10.38
CA ARG A 21 3.23 -7.36 11.33
C ARG A 21 4.64 -7.72 11.79
N ARG A 22 4.93 -9.00 12.05
CA ARG A 22 6.29 -9.45 12.39
C ARG A 22 7.29 -9.17 11.27
N SER A 23 6.93 -9.52 10.04
CA SER A 23 7.81 -9.31 8.87
C SER A 23 8.01 -7.82 8.60
N LEU A 24 6.95 -7.02 8.74
CA LEU A 24 7.01 -5.57 8.59
C LEU A 24 7.93 -4.92 9.62
N ARG A 25 7.85 -5.35 10.89
CA ARG A 25 8.75 -4.88 11.95
C ARG A 25 10.21 -5.12 11.61
N THR A 26 10.55 -6.31 11.13
CA THR A 26 11.92 -6.60 10.66
C THR A 26 12.36 -5.59 9.61
N ILE A 27 11.56 -5.34 8.57
CA ILE A 27 11.90 -4.38 7.51
C ILE A 27 12.05 -2.96 8.09
N TYR A 28 11.13 -2.55 8.95
CA TYR A 28 11.12 -1.20 9.52
C TYR A 28 12.28 -0.97 10.51
N ASP A 29 12.68 -1.99 11.27
CA ASP A 29 13.82 -1.92 12.19
C ASP A 29 15.14 -1.76 11.42
N GLU A 30 15.31 -2.46 10.30
CA GLU A 30 16.50 -2.33 9.43
C GLU A 30 16.67 -0.92 8.85
N VAL A 31 15.57 -0.19 8.66
CA VAL A 31 15.58 1.15 8.03
C VAL A 31 15.34 2.28 9.03
N ALA A 32 15.26 1.98 10.33
CA ALA A 32 14.97 2.96 11.39
C ALA A 32 16.01 4.10 11.49
N GLY A 33 17.26 3.84 11.08
CA GLY A 33 18.32 4.85 11.02
C GLY A 33 18.30 5.70 9.74
N ALA A 34 17.44 5.40 8.78
CA ALA A 34 17.34 6.11 7.52
C ALA A 34 16.12 7.03 7.48
N ARG A 35 16.15 8.02 6.59
CA ARG A 35 14.96 8.76 6.19
C ARG A 35 13.99 7.83 5.48
N ALA A 36 12.89 7.44 6.14
CA ALA A 36 11.92 6.48 5.62
C ALA A 36 10.50 7.05 5.48
N VAL A 37 9.83 6.64 4.40
CA VAL A 37 8.41 6.92 4.11
C VAL A 37 7.68 5.59 3.98
N ALA A 38 6.72 5.34 4.85
CA ALA A 38 5.81 4.21 4.78
C ALA A 38 4.61 4.58 3.90
N VAL A 39 4.30 3.74 2.92
CA VAL A 39 3.23 3.96 1.94
C VAL A 39 2.21 2.84 2.11
N SER A 40 0.94 3.20 2.18
CA SER A 40 -0.14 2.22 2.32
C SER A 40 -0.20 1.28 1.12
N ILE A 41 -0.69 0.06 1.35
CA ILE A 41 -1.28 -0.74 0.27
C ILE A 41 -2.39 0.11 -0.37
N PRO A 42 -2.45 0.22 -1.70
CA PRO A 42 -3.53 0.96 -2.37
C PRO A 42 -4.88 0.33 -2.11
N THR A 43 -5.98 1.05 -2.35
CA THR A 43 -7.28 0.40 -2.46
C THR A 43 -7.30 -0.40 -3.76
N TRP A 44 -7.42 -1.71 -3.68
CA TRP A 44 -7.43 -2.60 -4.84
C TRP A 44 -8.58 -3.62 -4.82
N SER A 45 -9.49 -3.53 -3.84
CA SER A 45 -10.68 -4.40 -3.76
C SER A 45 -11.63 -4.27 -4.95
N TYR A 46 -11.53 -3.18 -5.72
CA TYR A 46 -12.36 -2.93 -6.89
C TYR A 46 -11.80 -3.54 -8.19
N VAL A 47 -10.54 -3.99 -8.22
CA VAL A 47 -9.97 -4.55 -9.45
C VAL A 47 -10.58 -5.92 -9.74
N PRO A 48 -10.82 -6.31 -11.00
CA PRO A 48 -11.51 -7.56 -11.30
C PRO A 48 -10.82 -8.80 -10.71
N ALA A 49 -9.47 -8.81 -10.69
CA ALA A 49 -8.70 -9.92 -10.12
C ALA A 49 -8.91 -10.12 -8.61
N ALA A 50 -9.50 -9.16 -7.87
CA ALA A 50 -9.85 -9.34 -6.46
C ALA A 50 -10.78 -10.54 -6.23
N ALA A 51 -11.58 -10.93 -7.24
CA ALA A 51 -12.42 -12.13 -7.20
C ALA A 51 -11.61 -13.42 -6.94
N ASP A 52 -10.39 -13.51 -7.48
CA ASP A 52 -9.52 -14.67 -7.34
C ASP A 52 -8.87 -14.76 -5.95
N PHE A 53 -8.92 -13.68 -5.18
CA PHE A 53 -8.31 -13.56 -3.85
C PHE A 53 -9.34 -13.48 -2.71
N GLY A 54 -10.53 -14.04 -2.94
CA GLY A 54 -11.62 -14.10 -1.96
C GLY A 54 -12.60 -12.93 -2.02
N GLY A 55 -12.53 -12.12 -3.07
CA GLY A 55 -13.51 -11.09 -3.39
C GLY A 55 -13.26 -9.74 -2.71
N ALA A 56 -13.96 -8.72 -3.21
CA ALA A 56 -13.79 -7.32 -2.82
C ALA A 56 -13.87 -7.11 -1.29
N GLU A 57 -14.83 -7.74 -0.62
CA GLU A 57 -15.05 -7.56 0.83
C GLU A 57 -13.86 -8.08 1.66
N LEU A 58 -13.33 -9.26 1.33
CA LEU A 58 -12.16 -9.80 2.03
C LEU A 58 -10.93 -8.95 1.76
N VAL A 59 -10.70 -8.58 0.50
CA VAL A 59 -9.57 -7.76 0.09
C VAL A 59 -9.59 -6.40 0.77
N GLU A 60 -10.75 -5.73 0.82
CA GLU A 60 -10.92 -4.44 1.49
C GLU A 60 -10.62 -4.54 2.98
N ARG A 61 -11.25 -5.51 3.66
CA ARG A 61 -11.06 -5.72 5.10
C ARG A 61 -9.60 -5.99 5.44
N MET A 62 -8.94 -6.90 4.73
CA MET A 62 -7.55 -7.27 5.01
C MET A 62 -6.56 -6.15 4.65
N THR A 63 -6.82 -5.41 3.57
CA THR A 63 -6.05 -4.21 3.22
C THR A 63 -6.14 -3.17 4.34
N GLY A 64 -7.33 -2.94 4.89
CA GLY A 64 -7.53 -2.06 6.03
C GLY A 64 -6.76 -2.51 7.28
N VAL A 65 -6.80 -3.79 7.62
CA VAL A 65 -6.03 -4.35 8.75
C VAL A 65 -4.52 -4.15 8.56
N PHE A 66 -3.98 -4.46 7.38
CA PHE A 66 -2.55 -4.34 7.11
C PHE A 66 -2.08 -2.89 7.07
N ASN A 67 -2.87 -1.99 6.48
CA ASN A 67 -2.57 -0.56 6.48
C ASN A 67 -2.63 0.05 7.90
N GLY A 68 -3.59 -0.38 8.73
CA GLY A 68 -3.65 0.02 10.14
C GLY A 68 -2.37 -0.35 10.89
N MET A 69 -1.95 -1.62 10.78
CA MET A 69 -0.71 -2.09 11.40
C MET A 69 0.53 -1.37 10.85
N ALA A 70 0.60 -1.15 9.54
CA ALA A 70 1.74 -0.45 8.93
C ALA A 70 1.85 1.00 9.38
N ARG A 71 0.71 1.69 9.51
CA ARG A 71 0.65 3.06 10.02
C ARG A 71 1.09 3.13 11.48
N GLU A 72 0.64 2.21 12.32
CA GLU A 72 1.07 2.11 13.73
C GLU A 72 2.59 1.90 13.83
N GLU A 73 3.13 0.94 13.10
CA GLU A 73 4.57 0.62 13.14
C GLU A 73 5.45 1.73 12.53
N ALA A 74 4.92 2.45 11.53
CA ALA A 74 5.58 3.62 10.96
C ALA A 74 5.65 4.77 11.97
N ALA A 75 4.52 5.07 12.62
CA ALA A 75 4.44 6.10 13.66
C ALA A 75 5.39 5.81 14.83
N ALA A 76 5.48 4.55 15.26
CA ALA A 76 6.38 4.13 16.34
C ALA A 76 7.88 4.38 16.05
N ARG A 77 8.26 4.51 14.78
CA ARG A 77 9.64 4.77 14.33
C ARG A 77 9.82 6.17 13.73
N GLY A 78 8.81 7.02 13.80
CA GLY A 78 8.85 8.38 13.25
C GLY A 78 8.90 8.44 11.72
N PHE A 79 8.45 7.39 11.02
CA PHE A 79 8.38 7.41 9.56
C PHE A 79 7.19 8.25 9.09
N ALA A 80 7.36 8.96 7.97
CA ALA A 80 6.23 9.60 7.31
C ALA A 80 5.27 8.53 6.78
N TRP A 81 3.96 8.80 6.85
CA TRP A 81 2.93 7.91 6.34
C TRP A 81 2.21 8.54 5.15
N VAL A 82 2.11 7.81 4.05
CA VAL A 82 1.37 8.20 2.85
C VAL A 82 0.24 7.22 2.61
N ASP A 83 -0.99 7.72 2.58
CA ASP A 83 -2.19 6.92 2.29
C ASP A 83 -2.56 7.03 0.80
N LEU A 84 -2.45 5.90 0.08
CA LEU A 84 -2.84 5.78 -1.32
C LEU A 84 -4.33 5.43 -1.49
N GLY A 85 -5.06 5.12 -0.42
CA GLY A 85 -6.46 4.69 -0.49
C GLY A 85 -7.35 5.63 -1.31
N PRO A 86 -7.38 6.95 -0.99
CA PRO A 86 -8.19 7.92 -1.73
C PRO A 86 -7.81 8.08 -3.20
N VAL A 87 -6.51 8.12 -3.52
CA VAL A 87 -6.08 8.32 -4.92
C VAL A 87 -6.34 7.07 -5.76
N SER A 88 -6.26 5.88 -5.17
CA SER A 88 -6.50 4.60 -5.86
C SER A 88 -7.91 4.50 -6.45
N THR A 89 -8.89 5.15 -5.85
CA THR A 89 -10.29 5.11 -6.33
C THR A 89 -10.72 6.36 -7.11
N SER A 90 -9.85 7.37 -7.21
CA SER A 90 -10.22 8.71 -7.69
C SER A 90 -10.64 8.79 -9.17
N ARG A 91 -10.22 7.84 -10.01
CA ARG A 91 -10.52 7.81 -11.45
C ARG A 91 -10.86 6.40 -11.96
N ILE A 92 -11.51 5.59 -11.12
CA ILE A 92 -11.97 4.26 -11.53
C ILE A 92 -12.79 4.38 -12.83
N GLY A 93 -12.46 3.51 -13.80
CA GLY A 93 -13.11 3.50 -15.12
C GLY A 93 -12.44 4.39 -16.16
N SER A 94 -11.45 5.23 -15.81
CA SER A 94 -10.67 5.94 -16.83
C SER A 94 -9.74 4.99 -17.58
N GLU A 95 -9.46 5.31 -18.84
CA GLU A 95 -8.50 4.57 -19.66
C GLU A 95 -7.13 4.48 -18.97
N GLY A 96 -6.52 3.30 -18.97
CA GLY A 96 -5.21 3.06 -18.36
C GLY A 96 -5.18 3.15 -16.83
N TRP A 97 -6.33 3.16 -16.14
CA TRP A 97 -6.38 3.15 -14.67
C TRP A 97 -6.00 1.79 -14.07
N ILE A 98 -6.44 0.71 -14.71
CA ILE A 98 -6.09 -0.69 -14.40
C ILE A 98 -5.30 -1.24 -15.59
N ALA A 99 -4.23 -1.99 -15.32
CA ALA A 99 -3.45 -2.66 -16.36
C ALA A 99 -4.24 -3.80 -17.05
N SER A 100 -3.73 -4.29 -18.17
CA SER A 100 -4.40 -5.34 -18.96
C SER A 100 -4.58 -6.66 -18.19
N ASP A 101 -3.77 -6.92 -17.18
CA ASP A 101 -3.87 -8.10 -16.30
C ASP A 101 -5.00 -8.03 -15.27
N GLN A 102 -5.77 -6.92 -15.24
CA GLN A 102 -6.91 -6.72 -14.35
C GLN A 102 -6.57 -6.76 -12.84
N LEU A 103 -5.28 -6.67 -12.49
CA LEU A 103 -4.79 -6.69 -11.12
C LEU A 103 -3.97 -5.43 -10.81
N HIS A 104 -2.97 -5.14 -11.63
CA HIS A 104 -2.03 -4.07 -11.34
C HIS A 104 -2.61 -2.69 -11.70
N PRO A 105 -2.15 -1.63 -11.01
CA PRO A 105 -2.35 -0.26 -11.46
C PRO A 105 -1.84 -0.11 -12.90
N GLY A 106 -2.59 0.62 -13.73
CA GLY A 106 -2.04 1.10 -14.99
C GLY A 106 -1.17 2.35 -14.80
N ASP A 107 -0.48 2.78 -15.85
CA ASP A 107 0.44 3.92 -15.83
C ASP A 107 -0.20 5.21 -15.27
N ALA A 108 -1.48 5.46 -15.60
CA ALA A 108 -2.19 6.63 -15.12
C ALA A 108 -2.39 6.62 -13.59
N GLN A 109 -2.59 5.45 -13.00
CA GLN A 109 -2.72 5.31 -11.55
C GLN A 109 -1.35 5.40 -10.87
N TYR A 110 -0.30 4.78 -11.42
CA TYR A 110 1.06 4.93 -10.88
C TYR A 110 1.53 6.39 -10.89
N ALA A 111 1.22 7.15 -11.95
CA ALA A 111 1.49 8.59 -11.98
C ALA A 111 0.76 9.33 -10.86
N ALA A 112 -0.52 9.01 -10.63
CA ALA A 112 -1.30 9.62 -9.54
C ALA A 112 -0.74 9.27 -8.15
N TRP A 113 -0.23 8.05 -7.94
CA TRP A 113 0.44 7.68 -6.70
C TRP A 113 1.72 8.47 -6.48
N ALA A 114 2.53 8.67 -7.52
CA ALA A 114 3.76 9.45 -7.43
C ALA A 114 3.48 10.88 -6.95
N GLU A 115 2.43 11.53 -7.47
CA GLU A 115 2.02 12.87 -7.03
C GLU A 115 1.61 12.92 -5.55
N VAL A 116 0.99 11.86 -5.03
CA VAL A 116 0.60 11.77 -3.62
C VAL A 116 1.78 11.46 -2.70
N ILE A 117 2.74 10.66 -3.17
CA ILE A 117 3.95 10.30 -2.41
C ILE A 117 4.95 11.47 -2.37
N TRP A 118 5.01 12.26 -3.44
CA TRP A 118 6.04 13.28 -3.64
C TRP A 118 6.17 14.30 -2.49
N PRO A 119 5.09 14.90 -1.95
CA PRO A 119 5.20 15.84 -0.84
C PRO A 119 5.90 15.25 0.38
N ALA A 120 5.60 14.00 0.75
CA ALA A 120 6.23 13.33 1.88
C ALA A 120 7.73 13.06 1.65
N ILE A 121 8.14 12.86 0.39
CA ILE A 121 9.56 12.73 0.03
C ILE A 121 10.26 14.09 0.02
N ARG A 122 9.62 15.13 -0.52
CA ARG A 122 10.19 16.48 -0.64
C ARG A 122 10.33 17.16 0.72
N ASP A 123 9.29 17.13 1.55
CA ASP A 123 9.22 17.87 2.81
C ASP A 123 9.98 17.19 3.96
N ALA A 124 10.45 15.96 3.72
CA ALA A 124 11.41 15.28 4.57
C ALA A 124 12.88 15.66 4.23
N VAL A 125 13.11 16.67 3.38
CA VAL A 125 14.44 17.24 3.03
C VAL A 125 14.68 18.54 3.80
#